data_AF-A0A3N6FVV6-F1
#
_entry.id   AF-A0A3N6FVV6-F1
#
_cell.length_a   1.000
_cell.length_b   1.000
_cell.length_c   1.000
_cell.angle_alpha   90.00
_cell.angle_beta   90.00
_cell.angle_gamma   90.00
#
_symmetry.space_group_name_H-M   'P 1'
#
loop_
_entity.id
_entity.type
_entity.pdbx_description
1 polymer ?
#
loop_
_entity_poly.entity_id
_entity_poly.type
_entity_poly.pdbx_seq_one_letter_code
_entity_poly.pdbx_strand_id
1 'polypeptide(L)'
;MSGHHFVAPAMEMLRIATTYHPEGMMQVGRDFGGLAEALEHVADAMRVTTARADAEDPLDPRIIEIMQQVYGLQMKAAELSRQLKPAFLACHRVDIDRLQNPRKGEAAWDVSRNADASL
;
A
#
# COMPACT_ATOMS: atom_id res chain seq x y z
N MET A 1 7.67 23.18 -15.71
CA MET A 1 7.97 21.73 -15.61
C MET A 1 7.11 21.01 -16.65
N SER A 2 7.71 20.52 -17.74
CA SER A 2 7.01 19.84 -18.82
C SER A 2 7.32 18.34 -18.78
N GLY A 3 6.29 17.51 -18.60
CA GLY A 3 6.35 16.06 -18.84
C GLY A 3 6.46 15.12 -17.62
N HIS A 4 6.28 15.59 -16.38
CA HIS A 4 6.60 14.80 -15.17
C HIS A 4 5.38 14.34 -14.32
N HIS A 5 4.15 14.51 -14.80
CA HIS A 5 2.93 14.40 -13.98
C HIS A 5 2.80 13.09 -13.19
N PHE A 6 3.34 11.97 -13.70
CA PHE A 6 3.28 10.67 -13.04
C PHE A 6 4.63 10.21 -12.47
N VAL A 7 5.72 10.43 -13.20
CA VAL A 7 7.03 9.81 -12.89
C VAL A 7 7.66 10.41 -11.65
N ALA A 8 7.71 11.74 -11.52
CA ALA A 8 8.38 12.36 -10.37
C ALA A 8 7.70 12.01 -9.02
N PRO A 9 6.36 12.08 -8.90
CA PRO A 9 5.67 11.57 -7.70
C PRO A 9 5.91 10.08 -7.45
N ALA A 10 5.91 9.25 -8.51
CA ALA A 10 6.17 7.81 -8.36
C ALA A 10 7.61 7.50 -7.93
N MET A 11 8.60 8.28 -8.38
CA MET A 11 9.98 8.17 -7.93
C MET A 11 10.13 8.49 -6.45
N GLU A 12 9.38 9.47 -5.94
CA GLU A 12 9.39 9.78 -4.51
C GLU A 12 8.79 8.65 -3.68
N MET A 13 7.69 8.04 -4.15
CA MET A 13 7.13 6.84 -3.53
C MET A 13 8.16 5.70 -3.47
N LEU A 14 8.90 5.46 -4.56
CA LEU A 14 9.98 4.46 -4.60
C LEU A 14 11.10 4.80 -3.60
N ARG A 15 11.53 6.07 -3.55
CA ARG A 15 12.59 6.53 -2.64
C ARG A 15 12.19 6.32 -1.17
N ILE A 16 10.95 6.60 -0.81
CA ILE A 16 10.44 6.35 0.55
C ILE A 16 10.50 4.85 0.86
N ALA A 17 10.05 4.01 -0.08
CA ALA A 17 10.05 2.56 0.07
C ALA A 17 11.45 1.96 0.25
N THR A 18 12.49 2.49 -0.41
CA THR A 18 13.87 1.99 -0.23
C THR A 18 14.45 2.31 1.15
N THR A 19 13.88 3.29 1.85
CA THR A 19 14.27 3.66 3.22
C THR A 19 13.31 3.12 4.29
N TYR A 20 12.37 2.26 3.90
CA TYR A 20 11.36 1.71 4.80
C TYR A 20 11.99 0.82 5.87
N HIS A 21 11.86 1.22 7.13
CA HIS A 21 12.36 0.50 8.29
C HIS A 21 11.33 0.58 9.44
N PRO A 22 10.36 -0.36 9.50
CA PRO A 22 9.31 -0.31 10.51
C PRO A 22 9.86 -0.66 11.90
N GLU A 23 9.36 0.03 12.93
CA GLU A 23 9.75 -0.20 14.33
C GLU A 23 9.14 -1.48 14.92
N GLY A 24 8.03 -1.97 14.35
CA GLY A 24 7.38 -3.18 14.81
C GLY A 24 6.17 -3.59 13.97
N MET A 25 5.64 -4.78 14.25
CA MET A 25 4.60 -5.40 13.42
C MET A 25 3.34 -4.53 13.26
N MET A 26 2.95 -3.77 14.29
CA MET A 26 1.75 -2.94 14.23
C MET A 26 1.90 -1.76 13.28
N GLN A 27 3.13 -1.25 13.09
CA GLN A 27 3.41 -0.25 12.07
C GLN A 27 3.26 -0.86 10.68
N VAL A 28 3.83 -2.04 10.44
CA VAL A 28 3.70 -2.79 9.18
C VAL A 28 2.24 -2.99 8.78
N GLY A 29 1.39 -3.44 9.71
CA GLY A 29 -0.03 -3.64 9.45
C GLY A 29 -0.80 -2.34 9.16
N ARG A 30 -0.40 -1.21 9.75
CA ARG A 30 -0.99 0.11 9.44
C ARG A 30 -0.55 0.60 8.06
N ASP A 31 0.74 0.51 7.76
CA ASP A 31 1.31 1.02 6.52
C ASP A 31 0.75 0.27 5.30
N PHE A 32 0.68 -1.06 5.35
CA PHE A 32 0.01 -1.84 4.28
C PHE A 32 -1.49 -1.56 4.19
N GLY A 33 -2.13 -1.19 5.31
CA GLY A 33 -3.53 -0.75 5.30
C GLY A 33 -3.79 0.53 4.51
N GLY A 34 -2.77 1.38 4.32
CA GLY A 34 -2.86 2.60 3.51
C GLY A 34 -2.74 2.38 2.00
N LEU A 35 -2.40 1.18 1.54
CA LEU A 35 -2.15 0.95 0.10
C LEU A 35 -3.40 1.19 -0.77
N ALA A 36 -4.59 0.86 -0.28
CA ALA A 36 -5.83 1.09 -1.01
C ALA A 36 -6.03 2.59 -1.31
N GLU A 37 -5.87 3.44 -0.29
CA GLU A 37 -5.97 4.90 -0.42
C GLU A 37 -4.89 5.46 -1.35
N ALA A 38 -3.65 4.98 -1.25
CA ALA A 38 -2.58 5.39 -2.15
C ALA A 38 -2.91 5.06 -3.63
N LEU A 39 -3.46 3.87 -3.91
CA LEU A 39 -3.86 3.47 -5.26
C LEU A 39 -5.08 4.26 -5.78
N GLU A 40 -6.02 4.63 -4.90
CA GLU A 40 -7.13 5.53 -5.24
C GLU A 40 -6.61 6.90 -5.69
N HIS A 41 -5.64 7.48 -4.98
CA HIS A 41 -5.03 8.75 -5.40
C HIS A 41 -4.33 8.66 -6.76
N VAL A 42 -3.65 7.55 -7.05
CA VAL A 42 -3.05 7.30 -8.37
C VAL A 42 -4.13 7.19 -9.44
N ALA A 43 -5.25 6.49 -9.14
CA ALA A 43 -6.38 6.37 -10.05
C ALA A 43 -7.05 7.73 -10.31
N ASP A 44 -7.24 8.55 -9.28
CA ASP A 44 -7.82 9.89 -9.41
C ASP A 44 -6.94 10.82 -10.26
N ALA A 45 -5.61 10.74 -10.13
CA ALA A 45 -4.70 11.47 -11.01
C ALA A 45 -4.88 11.07 -12.48
N MET A 46 -5.07 9.77 -12.77
CA MET A 46 -5.37 9.29 -14.11
C MET A 46 -6.73 9.82 -14.61
N ARG A 47 -7.76 9.75 -13.78
CA ARG A 47 -9.11 10.24 -14.11
C ARG A 47 -9.10 11.73 -14.46
N VAL A 48 -8.47 12.56 -13.64
CA VAL A 48 -8.36 14.02 -13.88
C VAL A 48 -7.56 14.30 -15.16
N THR A 49 -6.44 13.61 -15.36
CA THR A 49 -5.62 13.79 -16.57
C THR A 49 -6.39 13.39 -17.84
N THR A 50 -7.09 12.26 -17.80
CA THR A 50 -7.89 11.76 -18.92
C THR A 50 -9.02 12.72 -19.27
N ALA A 51 -9.76 13.20 -18.27
CA ALA A 51 -10.88 14.12 -18.48
C ALA A 51 -10.44 15.45 -19.09
N ARG A 52 -9.28 15.96 -18.67
CA ARG A 52 -8.69 17.17 -19.25
C ARG A 52 -8.25 16.95 -20.70
N ALA A 53 -7.54 15.84 -20.95
CA ALA A 53 -7.00 15.53 -22.26
C ALA A 53 -8.12 15.30 -23.30
N ASP A 54 -9.22 14.65 -22.91
CA ASP A 54 -10.41 14.46 -23.76
C ASP A 54 -11.10 15.79 -24.11
N ALA A 55 -11.07 16.76 -23.19
CA ALA A 55 -11.72 18.06 -23.38
C ALA A 55 -10.87 19.09 -24.15
N GLU A 56 -9.55 19.08 -23.96
CA GLU A 56 -8.66 20.18 -24.37
C GLU A 56 -7.64 19.79 -25.44
N ASP A 57 -7.22 18.51 -25.49
CA ASP A 57 -6.10 18.09 -26.33
C ASP A 57 -6.57 17.44 -27.64
N PRO A 58 -5.85 17.65 -28.76
CA PRO A 58 -6.17 17.00 -30.04
C PRO A 58 -5.66 15.55 -30.07
N LEU A 59 -6.07 14.73 -29.10
CA LEU A 59 -5.70 13.32 -29.01
C LEU A 59 -6.63 12.45 -29.84
N ASP A 60 -6.09 11.34 -30.35
CA ASP A 60 -6.91 10.27 -30.93
C ASP A 60 -7.81 9.67 -29.83
N PRO A 61 -9.12 9.48 -30.06
CA PRO A 61 -10.05 8.91 -29.07
C PRO A 61 -9.57 7.58 -28.48
N ARG A 62 -8.82 6.78 -29.24
CA ARG A 62 -8.26 5.51 -28.77
C ARG A 62 -7.28 5.70 -27.60
N ILE A 63 -6.58 6.82 -27.52
CA ILE A 63 -5.70 7.12 -26.39
C ILE A 63 -6.54 7.35 -25.12
N ILE A 64 -7.64 8.09 -25.23
CA ILE A 64 -8.57 8.32 -24.12
C ILE A 64 -9.16 7.00 -23.62
N GLU A 65 -9.58 6.12 -24.53
CA GLU A 65 -10.08 4.77 -24.18
C GLU A 65 -9.04 3.96 -23.40
N ILE A 66 -7.77 3.96 -23.84
CA ILE A 66 -6.69 3.26 -23.13
C ILE A 66 -6.48 3.85 -21.74
N MET A 67 -6.50 5.18 -21.58
CA MET A 67 -6.34 5.83 -20.27
C MET A 67 -7.49 5.46 -19.31
N GLN A 68 -8.73 5.40 -19.81
CA GLN A 68 -9.90 4.97 -19.04
C GLN A 68 -9.78 3.49 -18.61
N GLN A 69 -9.24 2.61 -19.47
CA GLN A 69 -8.97 1.21 -19.11
C GLN A 69 -7.92 1.11 -18.00
N VAL A 70 -6.85 1.90 -18.07
CA VAL A 70 -5.82 1.96 -17.01
C VAL A 70 -6.43 2.41 -15.67
N TYR A 71 -7.25 3.46 -15.68
CA TYR A 71 -8.00 3.89 -14.50
C TYR A 71 -8.83 2.75 -13.89
N GLY A 72 -9.56 2.01 -14.71
CA GLY A 72 -10.36 0.86 -14.26
C GLY A 72 -9.52 -0.24 -13.60
N LEU A 73 -8.31 -0.50 -14.10
CA LEU A 73 -7.37 -1.45 -13.51
C LEU A 73 -6.80 -0.94 -12.18
N GLN A 74 -6.48 0.35 -12.07
CA GLN A 74 -6.01 0.96 -10.82
C GLN A 74 -7.07 0.86 -9.72
N MET A 75 -8.34 1.13 -10.03
CA MET A 75 -9.45 0.97 -9.08
C MET A 75 -9.63 -0.47 -8.61
N LYS A 76 -9.47 -1.46 -9.52
CA LYS A 76 -9.51 -2.88 -9.13
C LYS A 76 -8.35 -3.25 -8.19
N ALA A 77 -7.15 -2.72 -8.44
CA ALA A 77 -6.01 -2.92 -7.56
C ALA A 77 -6.24 -2.29 -6.16
N ALA A 78 -6.82 -1.08 -6.11
CA ALA A 78 -7.20 -0.44 -4.86
C ALA A 78 -8.21 -1.28 -4.06
N GLU A 79 -9.24 -1.80 -4.73
CA GLU A 79 -10.26 -2.64 -4.09
C GLU A 79 -9.66 -3.93 -3.50
N LEU A 80 -8.82 -4.63 -4.26
CA LEU A 80 -8.11 -5.81 -3.76
C LEU A 80 -7.24 -5.46 -2.54
N SER A 81 -6.58 -4.31 -2.56
CA SER A 81 -5.69 -3.87 -1.48
C SER A 81 -6.42 -3.60 -0.17
N ARG A 82 -7.74 -3.34 -0.17
CA ARG A 82 -8.54 -3.21 1.06
C ARG A 82 -8.51 -4.48 1.92
N GLN A 83 -8.20 -5.63 1.34
CA GLN A 83 -8.11 -6.91 2.05
C GLN A 83 -6.84 -7.04 2.89
N LEU A 84 -5.81 -6.22 2.65
CA LEU A 84 -4.51 -6.35 3.32
C LEU A 84 -4.60 -6.15 4.83
N LYS A 85 -5.30 -5.12 5.30
CA LYS A 85 -5.43 -4.85 6.74
C LYS A 85 -6.24 -5.94 7.46
N PRO A 86 -7.42 -6.36 7.00
CA PRO A 86 -8.12 -7.52 7.56
C PRO A 86 -7.29 -8.80 7.55
N ALA A 87 -6.57 -9.09 6.46
CA ALA A 87 -5.70 -10.26 6.36
C ALA A 87 -4.56 -10.20 7.38
N PHE A 88 -3.91 -9.03 7.54
CA PHE A 88 -2.87 -8.83 8.54
C PHE A 88 -3.38 -9.11 9.95
N LEU A 89 -4.53 -8.53 10.32
CA LEU A 89 -5.15 -8.75 11.64
C LEU A 89 -5.48 -10.23 11.88
N ALA A 90 -5.99 -10.92 10.85
CA ALA A 90 -6.34 -12.34 10.96
C ALA A 90 -5.11 -13.24 11.11
N CYS A 91 -4.11 -13.05 10.25
CA CYS A 91 -2.89 -13.87 10.23
C CYS A 91 -2.02 -13.66 11.47
N HIS A 92 -2.00 -12.45 12.03
CA HIS A 92 -1.17 -12.09 13.19
C HIS A 92 -1.95 -12.01 14.50
N ARG A 93 -3.18 -12.53 14.55
CA ARG A 93 -4.06 -12.42 15.72
C ARG A 93 -3.40 -12.84 17.03
N VAL A 94 -2.68 -13.97 17.03
CA VAL A 94 -2.00 -14.48 18.24
C VAL A 94 -0.95 -13.51 18.76
N ASP A 95 -0.13 -12.94 17.86
CA ASP A 95 0.91 -11.99 18.22
C ASP A 95 0.30 -10.67 18.69
N ILE A 96 -0.78 -10.22 18.04
CA ILE A 96 -1.53 -9.02 18.42
C ILE A 96 -2.14 -9.20 19.81
N ASP A 97 -2.78 -10.35 20.07
CA ASP A 97 -3.39 -10.67 21.35
C ASP A 97 -2.34 -10.70 22.47
N ARG A 98 -1.15 -11.29 22.23
CA ARG A 98 -0.03 -11.27 23.18
C ARG A 98 0.52 -9.86 23.42
N LEU A 99 0.59 -9.04 22.39
CA LEU A 99 1.03 -7.65 22.50
C LEU A 99 0.05 -6.80 23.32
N GLN A 100 -1.25 -6.99 23.09
CA GLN A 100 -2.32 -6.21 23.74
C GLN A 100 -2.64 -6.73 25.14
N ASN A 101 -2.50 -8.03 25.38
CA ASN A 101 -2.83 -8.71 26.63
C ASN A 101 -1.66 -9.63 27.06
N PRO A 102 -0.49 -9.06 27.41
CA PRO A 102 0.68 -9.85 27.76
C PRO A 102 0.42 -10.67 29.03
N ARG A 103 0.89 -11.92 29.06
CA ARG A 103 0.87 -12.72 30.30
C ARG A 103 1.81 -12.09 31.32
N LYS A 104 1.62 -12.41 32.60
CA LYS A 104 2.57 -12.01 33.65
C LYS A 104 3.96 -12.54 33.30
N GLY A 105 4.91 -11.61 33.12
CA GLY A 105 6.29 -11.94 32.76
C GLY A 105 6.53 -12.32 31.29
N GLU A 106 5.64 -11.94 30.35
CA GLU A 106 5.76 -12.25 28.92
C GLU A 106 7.16 -12.01 28.33
N ALA A 107 7.86 -10.95 28.77
CA ALA A 107 9.20 -10.61 28.29
C ALA A 107 10.27 -11.68 28.58
N ALA A 108 10.04 -12.61 29.51
CA ALA A 108 10.93 -13.74 29.73
C ALA A 108 10.86 -14.77 28.57
N TRP A 109 9.78 -14.76 27.79
CA TRP A 109 9.57 -15.59 26.58
C TRP A 109 10.06 -14.92 25.30
N ASP A 110 11.16 -14.17 25.39
CA ASP A 110 11.83 -13.61 24.22
C ASP A 110 12.40 -14.74 23.36
N VAL A 111 11.70 -15.04 22.27
CA VAL A 111 12.01 -16.18 21.39
C VAL A 111 13.40 -16.08 20.76
N SER A 112 13.94 -14.86 20.62
CA SER A 112 15.28 -14.64 20.06
C SER A 112 16.41 -15.15 20.96
N ARG A 113 16.11 -15.45 22.23
CA ARG A 113 17.08 -15.99 23.21
C ARG A 113 17.25 -17.50 23.13
N ASN A 114 16.42 -18.21 22.35
CA ASN A 114 16.53 -19.66 22.21
C ASN A 114 17.57 -20.00 21.14
N ALA A 115 18.73 -20.50 21.59
CA ALA A 115 19.79 -20.97 20.70
C ALA A 115 19.48 -22.35 20.09
N ASP A 116 18.54 -23.09 20.70
CA ASP A 116 18.04 -24.37 20.24
C ASP A 116 16.50 -24.32 20.26
N ALA A 117 15.88 -24.84 19.21
CA ALA A 117 14.43 -24.92 19.05
C ALA A 117 13.88 -26.34 19.30
N SER A 118 14.75 -27.30 19.61
CA SER A 118 14.36 -28.64 20.03
C SER A 118 13.97 -28.68 21.52
N LEU A 119 13.09 -29.62 21.85
CA LEU A 119 12.63 -29.90 23.23
C LEU A 119 13.25 -31.20 23.73
#